data_AF-A0A9D8X7N6-F1
#
_entry.id   AF-A0A9D8X7N6-F1
#
_cell.length_a   1.000
_cell.length_b   1.000
_cell.length_c   1.000
_cell.angle_alpha   90.00
_cell.angle_beta   90.00
_cell.angle_gamma   90.00
#
_symmetry.space_group_name_H-M   'P 1'
#
loop_
_entity.id
_entity.type
_entity.pdbx_description
1 polymer ?
#
loop_
_entity_poly.entity_id
_entity_poly.type
_entity_poly.pdbx_seq_one_letter_code
_entity_poly.pdbx_strand_id
1 'polypeptide(L)'
;MNLRRTLLLLLSLAIASVASAQGVKIVQNTINKDSLPDDAIIVKRVPLESGPAFEAKDVLVVDTIPSSSEGLNIVLYNDNTWRFVRNRNIDVLDETVFTQEWDTTKIQPFKVELKDIPMSMVIDLVDSLKSYHYPFKGRVTSKYGPRRRRIHQGTDIDLETGDPVYATFDGRVRICTYVRYGYGNLVVLRHDNGLETFYGHLSEINVKPNEWVTAGQVIGKGGNTGRSTGSHLHFEMRYKGHTFDPERLIDFTTGDLRRETFLLKRTYFSPYSRFTQDFEEEVQSDEEDKKIAKEAAAIK
;
A
#
# COMPACT_ATOMS: atom_id res chain seq x y z
N MET A 1 4.02 50.77 46.55
CA MET A 1 4.81 49.62 47.04
C MET A 1 4.51 48.41 46.16
N ASN A 2 5.45 47.62 45.66
CA ASN A 2 6.88 47.87 45.42
C ASN A 2 7.29 47.10 44.16
N LEU A 3 8.20 47.71 43.40
CA LEU A 3 9.34 47.13 42.68
C LEU A 3 9.54 45.62 42.92
N ARG A 4 9.75 44.77 41.92
CA ARG A 4 10.59 44.89 40.69
C ARG A 4 9.85 44.14 39.55
N ARG A 5 9.59 44.65 38.34
CA ARG A 5 10.34 45.51 37.40
C ARG A 5 11.68 44.91 36.92
N THR A 6 11.66 44.43 35.67
CA THR A 6 12.70 44.54 34.62
C THR A 6 14.12 44.04 34.91
N LEU A 7 14.53 42.97 34.19
CA LEU A 7 15.47 43.05 33.05
C LEU A 7 15.42 41.69 32.29
N LEU A 8 14.96 41.69 31.03
CA LEU A 8 15.75 41.57 29.78
C LEU A 8 16.00 40.09 29.37
N LEU A 9 15.54 39.65 28.19
CA LEU A 9 16.26 39.62 26.90
C LEU A 9 17.47 38.66 26.93
N LEU A 10 17.68 37.73 25.99
CA LEU A 10 17.04 37.38 24.70
C LEU A 10 16.80 35.83 24.72
N LEU A 11 16.11 35.11 23.83
CA LEU A 11 15.98 35.09 22.37
C LEU A 11 15.02 33.90 22.03
N SER A 12 14.17 33.82 21.00
CA SER A 12 13.59 34.76 20.01
C SER A 12 12.04 34.78 20.22
N LEU A 13 11.16 35.52 19.53
CA LEU A 13 10.84 35.74 18.11
C LEU A 13 10.45 34.48 17.30
N ALA A 14 9.31 34.57 16.61
CA ALA A 14 8.71 33.62 15.64
C ALA A 14 7.96 32.38 16.17
N ILE A 15 6.71 32.60 16.65
CA ILE A 15 5.57 31.74 16.30
C ILE A 15 4.41 32.65 15.81
N ALA A 16 4.69 33.37 14.72
CA ALA A 16 3.70 34.14 13.94
C ALA A 16 4.05 34.11 12.44
N SER A 17 4.65 32.99 12.01
CA SER A 17 4.74 32.41 10.67
C SER A 17 5.18 30.96 10.94
N VAL A 18 4.69 29.92 10.28
CA VAL A 18 4.21 29.75 8.90
C VAL A 18 3.01 28.79 8.87
N ALA A 19 2.03 29.04 7.98
CA ALA A 19 0.93 28.13 7.58
C ALA A 19 -0.06 27.69 8.68
N SER A 20 -1.40 27.70 8.50
CA SER A 20 -2.23 27.89 7.30
C SER A 20 -1.98 26.90 6.16
N ALA A 21 -1.78 25.63 6.51
CA ALA A 21 -1.98 24.47 5.64
C ALA A 21 -2.22 23.26 6.56
N GLN A 22 -3.02 22.28 6.12
CA GLN A 22 -3.37 21.07 6.89
C GLN A 22 -4.14 21.34 8.20
N GLY A 23 -5.46 21.53 8.08
CA GLY A 23 -6.36 21.71 9.22
C GLY A 23 -6.65 20.41 9.97
N VAL A 24 -5.74 20.01 10.86
CA VAL A 24 -5.96 18.91 11.83
C VAL A 24 -5.88 19.48 13.25
N LYS A 25 -6.80 19.08 14.14
CA LYS A 25 -6.75 19.37 15.58
C LYS A 25 -6.68 18.05 16.35
N ILE A 26 -5.80 17.99 17.36
CA ILE A 26 -5.72 16.89 18.32
C ILE A 26 -5.89 17.47 19.73
N VAL A 27 -6.65 16.77 20.58
CA VAL A 27 -6.83 17.09 22.00
C VAL A 27 -6.05 16.07 22.83
N GLN A 28 -5.19 16.54 23.74
CA GLN A 28 -4.33 15.68 24.56
C GLN A 28 -5.09 15.03 25.72
N ASN A 29 -4.70 13.80 26.07
CA ASN A 29 -5.09 13.15 27.31
C ASN A 29 -3.83 12.55 27.98
N THR A 30 -3.64 12.78 29.28
CA THR A 30 -2.33 12.58 29.95
C THR A 30 -2.39 11.46 30.98
N ILE A 31 -1.46 10.50 30.92
CA ILE A 31 -1.28 9.48 31.96
C ILE A 31 -0.38 10.02 33.08
N ASN A 32 -0.78 9.78 34.35
CA ASN A 32 -0.04 10.24 35.52
C ASN A 32 1.27 9.45 35.74
N LYS A 33 2.31 10.09 36.29
CA LYS A 33 3.70 9.56 36.30
C LYS A 33 4.11 8.81 37.57
N ASP A 34 3.30 8.83 38.62
CA ASP A 34 3.73 8.51 39.99
C ASP A 34 3.80 7.00 40.31
N SER A 35 3.93 6.12 39.31
CA SER A 35 3.80 4.67 39.45
C SER A 35 4.89 3.84 38.76
N LEU A 36 6.11 4.37 38.62
CA LEU A 36 7.27 3.67 38.03
C LEU A 36 8.41 3.54 39.07
N PRO A 37 9.08 2.38 39.17
CA PRO A 37 10.21 2.17 40.09
C PRO A 37 11.49 2.89 39.62
N ASP A 38 12.36 3.23 40.58
CA ASP A 38 13.51 4.13 40.44
C ASP A 38 14.62 3.65 39.47
N ASP A 39 14.63 2.37 39.09
CA ASP A 39 15.63 1.74 38.21
C ASP A 39 15.19 1.57 36.75
N ALA A 40 14.01 2.09 36.38
CA ALA A 40 13.49 2.01 35.02
C ALA A 40 14.25 2.91 34.01
N ILE A 41 14.96 2.30 33.05
CA ILE A 41 15.55 3.02 31.91
C ILE A 41 14.44 3.46 30.94
N ILE A 42 14.02 4.73 31.05
CA ILE A 42 13.03 5.32 30.15
C ILE A 42 13.66 5.65 28.78
N VAL A 43 13.64 4.68 27.86
CA VAL A 43 13.85 4.96 26.44
C VAL A 43 12.61 5.67 25.90
N LYS A 44 12.65 7.02 25.86
CA LYS A 44 11.60 7.82 25.22
C LYS A 44 11.57 7.53 23.72
N ARG A 45 10.69 6.62 23.29
CA ARG A 45 10.17 6.67 21.92
C ARG A 45 9.46 8.00 21.77
N VAL A 46 9.74 8.73 20.69
CA VAL A 46 8.89 9.83 20.26
C VAL A 46 7.52 9.21 19.96
N PRO A 47 6.41 9.65 20.58
CA PRO A 47 5.10 9.26 20.13
C PRO A 47 4.94 9.79 18.70
N LEU A 48 4.82 8.89 17.73
CA LEU A 48 4.12 9.24 16.50
C LEU A 48 2.70 9.63 16.95
N GLU A 49 2.29 10.86 16.68
CA GLU A 49 0.93 11.27 16.99
C GLU A 49 -0.01 10.36 16.20
N SER A 50 -0.80 9.56 16.93
CA SER A 50 -1.94 8.90 16.33
C SER A 50 -2.85 9.99 15.78
N GLY A 51 -2.97 10.05 14.45
CA GLY A 51 -4.11 10.71 13.82
C GLY A 51 -5.40 10.18 14.45
N PRO A 52 -6.48 10.97 14.46
CA PRO A 52 -7.66 10.66 15.26
C PRO A 52 -8.14 9.24 14.97
N ALA A 53 -7.98 8.35 15.96
CA ALA A 53 -8.73 7.12 15.99
C ALA A 53 -10.20 7.51 15.86
N PHE A 54 -10.89 6.97 14.86
CA PHE A 54 -12.32 7.19 14.70
C PHE A 54 -12.99 6.75 16.00
N GLU A 55 -13.45 7.72 16.80
CA GLU A 55 -14.17 7.45 18.02
C GLU A 55 -15.60 7.04 17.64
N ALA A 56 -15.72 5.84 17.08
CA ALA A 56 -16.96 5.15 16.77
C ALA A 56 -17.62 4.74 18.10
N LYS A 57 -18.10 5.72 18.86
CA LYS A 57 -18.94 5.49 20.03
C LYS A 57 -20.18 4.72 19.55
N ASP A 58 -20.31 3.51 20.09
CA ASP A 58 -21.49 2.64 20.02
C ASP A 58 -21.80 1.98 18.66
N VAL A 59 -20.82 1.86 17.75
CA VAL A 59 -20.92 0.97 16.57
C VAL A 59 -20.62 -0.48 16.99
N LEU A 60 -21.66 -1.29 17.12
CA LEU A 60 -21.60 -2.69 17.56
C LEU A 60 -21.84 -3.65 16.39
N VAL A 61 -21.12 -4.77 16.39
CA VAL A 61 -21.37 -5.89 15.47
C VAL A 61 -22.70 -6.55 15.82
N VAL A 62 -23.60 -6.63 14.84
CA VAL A 62 -24.89 -7.32 14.94
C VAL A 62 -24.77 -8.76 14.46
N ASP A 63 -24.12 -8.97 13.33
CA ASP A 63 -23.98 -10.29 12.71
C ASP A 63 -22.70 -10.37 11.84
N THR A 64 -22.30 -11.58 11.47
CA THR A 64 -21.20 -11.86 10.54
C THR A 64 -21.61 -13.01 9.61
N ILE A 65 -22.03 -12.66 8.40
CA ILE A 65 -22.51 -13.61 7.40
C ILE A 65 -21.41 -13.94 6.38
N PRO A 66 -21.37 -15.15 5.80
CA PRO A 66 -20.44 -15.48 4.72
C PRO A 66 -20.77 -14.64 3.46
N SER A 67 -19.75 -14.15 2.75
CA SER A 67 -19.95 -13.48 1.46
C SER A 67 -20.01 -14.47 0.29
N SER A 68 -20.16 -13.98 -0.95
CA SER A 68 -20.01 -14.80 -2.16
C SER A 68 -18.60 -15.37 -2.33
N SER A 69 -17.60 -14.75 -1.69
CA SER A 69 -16.18 -15.08 -1.82
C SER A 69 -15.66 -15.71 -0.53
N GLU A 70 -15.14 -16.94 -0.60
CA GLU A 70 -14.84 -17.78 0.59
C GLU A 70 -13.92 -17.11 1.63
N GLY A 71 -13.00 -16.26 1.18
CA GLY A 71 -12.06 -15.52 2.02
C GLY A 71 -12.67 -14.36 2.83
N LEU A 72 -13.88 -13.89 2.49
CA LEU A 72 -14.49 -12.70 3.09
C LEU A 72 -15.83 -13.03 3.75
N ASN A 73 -16.02 -12.50 4.95
CA ASN A 73 -17.30 -12.39 5.62
C ASN A 73 -17.81 -10.94 5.50
N ILE A 74 -19.12 -10.74 5.54
CA ILE A 74 -19.76 -9.44 5.68
C ILE A 74 -20.13 -9.28 7.16
N VAL A 75 -19.53 -8.30 7.82
CA VAL A 75 -19.88 -7.91 9.19
C VAL A 75 -20.94 -6.82 9.09
N LEU A 76 -22.08 -7.04 9.74
CA LEU A 76 -23.19 -6.08 9.83
C LEU A 76 -23.11 -5.34 11.17
N TYR A 77 -23.35 -4.03 11.14
CA TYR A 77 -23.31 -3.16 12.32
C TYR A 77 -24.71 -2.60 12.68
N ASN A 78 -24.87 -2.20 13.93
CA ASN A 78 -26.13 -1.69 14.50
C ASN A 78 -26.57 -0.32 13.95
N ASP A 79 -25.70 0.38 13.24
CA ASP A 79 -25.96 1.64 12.53
C ASP A 79 -26.44 1.43 11.06
N ASN A 80 -26.71 0.18 10.67
CA ASN A 80 -26.99 -0.27 9.31
C ASN A 80 -25.81 -0.12 8.32
N THR A 81 -24.59 0.11 8.80
CA THR A 81 -23.39 -0.05 7.98
C THR A 81 -22.95 -1.52 7.94
N TRP A 82 -22.06 -1.84 7.00
CA TRP A 82 -21.46 -3.16 6.88
C TRP A 82 -20.02 -3.03 6.35
N ARG A 83 -19.18 -4.03 6.62
CA ARG A 83 -17.81 -4.10 6.08
C ARG A 83 -17.45 -5.54 5.71
N PHE A 84 -16.63 -5.71 4.67
CA PHE A 84 -15.95 -6.98 4.45
C PHE A 84 -14.86 -7.16 5.50
N VAL A 85 -14.79 -8.34 6.11
CA VAL A 85 -13.74 -8.73 7.04
C VAL A 85 -13.22 -10.11 6.65
N ARG A 86 -11.89 -10.27 6.68
CA ARG A 86 -11.22 -11.54 6.38
C ARG A 86 -11.73 -12.68 7.26
N ASN A 87 -12.09 -13.78 6.62
CA ASN A 87 -12.33 -15.06 7.27
C ASN A 87 -10.99 -15.60 7.80
N ARG A 88 -10.74 -15.48 9.11
CA ARG A 88 -9.47 -15.87 9.75
C ARG A 88 -9.19 -17.38 9.73
N ASN A 89 -10.14 -18.19 9.28
CA ASN A 89 -9.95 -19.63 9.04
C ASN A 89 -9.27 -19.93 7.69
N ILE A 90 -8.99 -18.89 6.88
CA ILE A 90 -8.26 -18.99 5.62
C ILE A 90 -6.91 -18.30 5.78
N ASP A 91 -5.85 -19.06 5.47
CA ASP A 91 -4.47 -18.91 5.94
C ASP A 91 -4.00 -17.48 6.21
N VAL A 92 -3.46 -17.30 7.43
CA VAL A 92 -2.83 -16.06 7.91
C VAL A 92 -1.52 -15.79 7.15
N LEU A 93 -1.11 -14.52 7.10
CA LEU A 93 0.11 -14.08 6.40
C LEU A 93 1.35 -14.87 6.86
N ASP A 94 2.15 -15.29 5.88
CA ASP A 94 3.36 -16.09 6.04
C ASP A 94 4.45 -15.30 6.78
N GLU A 95 4.85 -15.77 7.97
CA GLU A 95 5.95 -15.17 8.77
C GLU A 95 7.26 -15.07 7.98
N THR A 96 7.42 -15.85 6.91
CA THR A 96 8.59 -15.83 6.04
C THR A 96 8.55 -14.77 4.93
N VAL A 97 7.57 -13.85 4.91
CA VAL A 97 7.42 -12.84 3.83
C VAL A 97 8.71 -12.05 3.51
N PHE A 98 9.54 -11.74 4.51
CA PHE A 98 10.82 -11.03 4.33
C PHE A 98 12.07 -11.93 4.27
N THR A 99 11.90 -13.25 4.27
CA THR A 99 13.00 -14.24 4.28
C THR A 99 12.92 -15.25 3.14
N GLN A 100 11.71 -15.72 2.78
CA GLN A 100 11.44 -16.56 1.64
C GLN A 100 11.70 -15.80 0.32
N GLU A 101 12.52 -16.38 -0.55
CA GLU A 101 12.89 -15.81 -1.85
C GLU A 101 13.30 -14.32 -1.76
N TRP A 102 14.07 -13.98 -0.71
CA TRP A 102 14.62 -12.64 -0.48
C TRP A 102 15.96 -12.49 -1.22
N ASP A 103 15.88 -12.00 -2.47
CA ASP A 103 17.05 -11.67 -3.29
C ASP A 103 17.03 -10.17 -3.64
N THR A 104 18.12 -9.46 -3.28
CA THR A 104 18.25 -8.01 -3.51
C THR A 104 18.82 -7.65 -4.88
N THR A 105 19.03 -8.64 -5.76
CA THR A 105 19.65 -8.50 -7.09
C THR A 105 18.75 -9.01 -8.22
N LYS A 106 18.01 -10.09 -8.00
CA LYS A 106 17.10 -10.68 -9.00
C LYS A 106 15.73 -9.99 -8.98
N ILE A 107 15.37 -9.34 -10.09
CA ILE A 107 14.08 -8.66 -10.26
C ILE A 107 12.91 -9.60 -9.95
N GLN A 108 12.95 -10.84 -10.47
CA GLN A 108 12.00 -11.90 -10.17
C GLN A 108 12.72 -13.02 -9.36
N PRO A 109 12.57 -13.07 -8.03
CA PRO A 109 13.14 -14.15 -7.23
C PRO A 109 12.22 -15.39 -7.23
N PHE A 110 10.90 -15.18 -7.18
CA PHE A 110 9.89 -16.23 -7.09
C PHE A 110 9.88 -17.16 -8.30
N LYS A 111 9.83 -18.47 -8.04
CA LYS A 111 9.67 -19.56 -9.02
C LYS A 111 8.30 -20.25 -8.90
N VAL A 112 7.28 -19.50 -8.51
CA VAL A 112 5.90 -20.01 -8.33
C VAL A 112 5.18 -19.92 -9.66
N GLU A 113 4.65 -21.04 -10.17
CA GLU A 113 3.80 -21.01 -11.36
C GLU A 113 2.38 -20.53 -11.00
N LEU A 114 1.67 -19.94 -11.97
CA LEU A 114 0.32 -19.43 -11.76
C LEU A 114 -0.64 -20.50 -11.21
N LYS A 115 -0.47 -21.76 -11.63
CA LYS A 115 -1.27 -22.92 -11.18
C LYS A 115 -1.16 -23.18 -9.67
N ASP A 116 -0.02 -22.82 -9.05
CA ASP A 116 0.31 -23.07 -7.65
C ASP A 116 -0.17 -21.94 -6.72
N ILE A 117 -0.67 -20.84 -7.30
CA ILE A 117 -1.32 -19.76 -6.54
C ILE A 117 -2.76 -20.20 -6.21
N PRO A 118 -3.23 -19.99 -4.96
CA PRO A 118 -4.64 -20.20 -4.58
C PRO A 118 -5.60 -19.44 -5.50
N MET A 119 -6.81 -19.98 -5.68
CA MET A 119 -7.80 -19.40 -6.61
C MET A 119 -8.23 -17.98 -6.19
N SER A 120 -8.35 -17.74 -4.88
CA SER A 120 -8.54 -16.42 -4.31
C SER A 120 -7.76 -16.29 -3.00
N MET A 121 -7.32 -15.08 -2.67
CA MET A 121 -6.60 -14.75 -1.43
C MET A 121 -7.07 -13.39 -0.93
N VAL A 122 -7.18 -13.23 0.38
CA VAL A 122 -7.52 -11.93 0.98
C VAL A 122 -6.24 -11.22 1.43
N ILE A 123 -6.06 -10.02 0.91
CA ILE A 123 -4.92 -9.16 1.16
C ILE A 123 -5.41 -7.89 1.83
N ASP A 124 -5.03 -7.71 3.08
CA ASP A 124 -5.26 -6.48 3.83
C ASP A 124 -4.18 -5.46 3.42
N LEU A 125 -4.61 -4.33 2.86
CA LEU A 125 -3.73 -3.29 2.31
C LEU A 125 -3.38 -2.24 3.36
N VAL A 126 -4.38 -1.87 4.18
CA VAL A 126 -4.25 -0.98 5.34
C VAL A 126 -5.00 -1.56 6.53
N ASP A 127 -4.59 -1.18 7.74
CA ASP A 127 -5.29 -1.45 8.99
C ASP A 127 -4.94 -0.34 10.02
N SER A 128 -5.22 -0.54 11.30
CA SER A 128 -4.88 0.44 12.34
C SER A 128 -3.37 0.69 12.55
N LEU A 129 -2.50 -0.12 11.92
CA LEU A 129 -1.05 -0.06 12.01
C LEU A 129 -0.38 0.10 10.64
N LYS A 130 -0.97 -0.43 9.56
CA LYS A 130 -0.47 -0.32 8.17
C LYS A 130 -1.03 0.91 7.47
N SER A 131 -0.15 1.75 6.94
CA SER A 131 -0.50 2.99 6.26
C SER A 131 -0.45 2.87 4.73
N TYR A 132 -1.17 3.77 4.05
CA TYR A 132 -1.14 3.94 2.59
C TYR A 132 -0.77 5.37 2.21
N HIS A 133 -0.07 5.52 1.10
CA HIS A 133 0.10 6.77 0.37
C HIS A 133 0.10 6.48 -1.14
N TYR A 134 -0.37 7.40 -1.98
CA TYR A 134 -0.22 7.22 -3.43
C TYR A 134 1.26 7.29 -3.84
N PRO A 135 1.74 6.48 -4.80
CA PRO A 135 3.14 6.50 -5.21
C PRO A 135 3.51 7.81 -5.92
N PHE A 136 2.59 8.30 -6.75
CA PHE A 136 2.51 9.64 -7.31
C PHE A 136 1.05 9.93 -7.68
N LYS A 137 0.59 11.18 -7.57
CA LYS A 137 -0.76 11.59 -7.95
C LYS A 137 -0.70 12.32 -9.29
N GLY A 138 -1.15 11.67 -10.35
CA GLY A 138 -0.99 12.14 -11.71
C GLY A 138 -1.90 11.40 -12.70
N ARG A 139 -1.97 11.92 -13.93
CA ARG A 139 -2.79 11.35 -14.99
C ARG A 139 -2.18 10.02 -15.45
N VAL A 140 -2.98 8.95 -15.52
CA VAL A 140 -2.53 7.70 -16.15
C VAL A 140 -2.32 7.94 -17.66
N THR A 141 -1.12 7.68 -18.14
CA THR A 141 -0.75 7.79 -19.57
C THR A 141 -0.77 6.44 -20.28
N SER A 142 -0.57 5.34 -19.54
CA SER A 142 -0.72 3.98 -20.08
C SER A 142 -1.13 2.98 -19.01
N LYS A 143 -2.21 2.24 -19.28
CA LYS A 143 -2.77 1.23 -18.36
C LYS A 143 -2.00 -0.09 -18.40
N TYR A 144 -2.21 -0.92 -17.38
CA TYR A 144 -1.82 -2.33 -17.37
C TYR A 144 -2.45 -3.11 -18.55
N GLY A 145 -1.80 -4.21 -18.97
CA GLY A 145 -2.38 -5.16 -19.93
C GLY A 145 -1.80 -5.09 -21.34
N PRO A 146 -2.53 -5.49 -22.40
CA PRO A 146 -1.92 -5.82 -23.68
C PRO A 146 -1.64 -4.58 -24.54
N ARG A 147 -0.36 -4.31 -24.83
CA ARG A 147 0.05 -3.42 -25.92
C ARG A 147 0.33 -4.26 -27.18
N ARG A 148 0.25 -3.64 -28.36
CA ARG A 148 0.33 -4.26 -29.72
C ARG A 148 1.36 -5.38 -29.92
N ARG A 149 2.49 -5.38 -29.21
CA ARG A 149 3.57 -6.38 -29.32
C ARG A 149 4.07 -6.93 -27.97
N ARG A 150 3.60 -6.42 -26.83
CA ARG A 150 4.10 -6.73 -25.48
C ARG A 150 3.03 -6.45 -24.44
N ILE A 151 3.01 -7.23 -23.37
CA ILE A 151 2.22 -6.88 -22.18
C ILE A 151 2.90 -5.73 -21.43
N HIS A 152 2.09 -4.80 -20.94
CA HIS A 152 2.49 -3.80 -19.97
C HIS A 152 2.22 -4.34 -18.56
N GLN A 153 3.26 -4.38 -17.72
CA GLN A 153 3.25 -5.07 -16.43
C GLN A 153 2.80 -4.20 -15.25
N GLY A 154 2.50 -2.93 -15.49
CA GLY A 154 2.03 -1.96 -14.50
C GLY A 154 1.26 -0.82 -15.14
N THR A 155 1.28 0.35 -14.52
CA THR A 155 0.60 1.58 -14.97
C THR A 155 1.61 2.72 -15.06
N ASP A 156 1.58 3.46 -16.16
CA ASP A 156 2.44 4.62 -16.42
C ASP A 156 1.69 5.90 -16.00
N ILE A 157 2.29 6.69 -15.11
CA ILE A 157 1.69 7.88 -14.50
C ILE A 157 2.51 9.11 -14.89
N ASP A 158 1.85 10.13 -15.44
CA ASP A 158 2.44 11.40 -15.86
C ASP A 158 3.12 12.11 -14.67
N LEU A 159 4.41 12.45 -14.79
CA LEU A 159 5.15 13.27 -13.83
C LEU A 159 6.33 14.01 -14.46
N GLU A 160 6.84 15.04 -13.79
CA GLU A 160 8.04 15.77 -14.21
C GLU A 160 9.32 15.14 -13.62
N THR A 161 10.43 15.28 -14.35
CA THR A 161 11.70 14.68 -13.93
C THR A 161 12.24 15.46 -12.74
N GLY A 162 12.32 14.78 -11.58
CA GLY A 162 12.67 15.39 -10.29
C GLY A 162 11.54 15.35 -9.26
N ASP A 163 10.30 15.09 -9.68
CA ASP A 163 9.14 14.97 -8.77
C ASP A 163 9.35 13.87 -7.72
N PRO A 164 8.91 14.05 -6.46
CA PRO A 164 9.06 13.04 -5.42
C PRO A 164 8.18 11.81 -5.70
N VAL A 165 8.78 10.62 -5.61
CA VAL A 165 8.06 9.34 -5.68
C VAL A 165 8.07 8.69 -4.30
N TYR A 166 6.90 8.25 -3.85
CA TYR A 166 6.64 7.82 -2.48
C TYR A 166 6.48 6.30 -2.37
N ALA A 167 6.87 5.73 -1.23
CA ALA A 167 6.50 4.36 -0.87
C ALA A 167 4.97 4.26 -0.69
N THR A 168 4.35 3.29 -1.37
CA THR A 168 2.88 3.14 -1.40
C THR A 168 2.33 2.59 -0.08
N PHE A 169 3.05 1.64 0.51
CA PHE A 169 2.73 0.98 1.77
C PHE A 169 4.02 0.80 2.57
N ASP A 170 3.88 0.58 3.87
CA ASP A 170 4.98 0.20 4.75
C ASP A 170 5.65 -1.09 4.25
N GLY A 171 6.97 -1.20 4.39
CA GLY A 171 7.69 -2.39 3.94
C GLY A 171 9.19 -2.25 3.91
N ARG A 172 9.83 -3.17 3.18
CA ARG A 172 11.29 -3.27 3.10
C ARG A 172 11.77 -3.21 1.65
N VAL A 173 12.79 -2.39 1.41
CA VAL A 173 13.44 -2.28 0.10
C VAL A 173 14.12 -3.60 -0.24
N ARG A 174 13.64 -4.28 -1.28
CA ARG A 174 14.30 -5.48 -1.81
C ARG A 174 15.36 -5.10 -2.83
N ILE A 175 15.02 -4.26 -3.81
CA ILE A 175 15.95 -3.83 -4.87
C ILE A 175 16.02 -2.31 -4.90
N CYS A 176 17.23 -1.79 -5.05
CA CYS A 176 17.48 -0.49 -5.68
C CYS A 176 18.65 -0.63 -6.67
N THR A 177 18.40 -0.52 -7.98
CA THR A 177 19.44 -0.74 -8.99
C THR A 177 19.10 -0.11 -10.35
N TYR A 178 20.09 0.01 -11.24
CA TYR A 178 19.90 0.43 -12.62
C TYR A 178 19.73 -0.77 -13.56
N VAL A 179 18.51 -0.99 -14.05
CA VAL A 179 18.15 -2.04 -14.99
C VAL A 179 18.25 -1.53 -16.44
N ARG A 180 19.38 -1.81 -17.09
CA ARG A 180 19.63 -1.43 -18.49
C ARG A 180 18.58 -2.04 -19.43
N TYR A 181 18.09 -1.26 -20.39
CA TYR A 181 17.09 -1.63 -21.40
C TYR A 181 15.68 -2.05 -20.89
N GLY A 182 15.44 -1.94 -19.58
CA GLY A 182 14.14 -2.12 -18.94
C GLY A 182 13.79 -0.91 -18.08
N TYR A 183 13.57 -1.13 -16.79
CA TYR A 183 13.12 -0.12 -15.81
C TYR A 183 14.03 1.09 -15.62
N GLY A 184 15.30 1.08 -16.04
CA GLY A 184 16.23 2.15 -15.66
C GLY A 184 16.50 2.08 -14.16
N ASN A 185 16.54 3.22 -13.45
CA ASN A 185 16.54 3.19 -12.00
C ASN A 185 15.22 2.57 -11.50
N LEU A 186 15.35 1.48 -10.76
CA LEU A 186 14.25 0.70 -10.21
C LEU A 186 14.39 0.61 -8.69
N VAL A 187 13.33 0.95 -7.97
CA VAL A 187 13.11 0.53 -6.58
C VAL A 187 12.06 -0.57 -6.57
N VAL A 188 12.27 -1.61 -5.75
CA VAL A 188 11.25 -2.63 -5.44
C VAL A 188 11.12 -2.71 -3.92
N LEU A 189 9.90 -2.52 -3.42
CA LEU A 189 9.53 -2.73 -2.03
C LEU A 189 8.75 -4.04 -1.90
N ARG A 190 8.95 -4.77 -0.81
CA ARG A 190 8.05 -5.85 -0.38
C ARG A 190 7.32 -5.42 0.88
N HIS A 191 6.07 -5.83 1.02
CA HIS A 191 5.17 -5.45 2.10
C HIS A 191 4.76 -6.68 2.94
N ASP A 192 4.32 -6.45 4.17
CA ASP A 192 3.93 -7.51 5.13
C ASP A 192 2.85 -8.45 4.57
N ASN A 193 2.01 -7.95 3.67
CA ASN A 193 0.93 -8.69 3.04
C ASN A 193 1.36 -9.53 1.82
N GLY A 194 2.67 -9.62 1.55
CA GLY A 194 3.26 -10.42 0.46
C GLY A 194 3.21 -9.77 -0.92
N LEU A 195 2.68 -8.55 -1.03
CA LEU A 195 2.78 -7.74 -2.23
C LEU A 195 4.20 -7.19 -2.41
N GLU A 196 4.60 -7.00 -3.67
CA GLU A 196 5.72 -6.15 -4.05
C GLU A 196 5.23 -4.98 -4.91
N THR A 197 5.73 -3.77 -4.62
CA THR A 197 5.52 -2.58 -5.46
C THR A 197 6.81 -2.18 -6.16
N PHE A 198 6.71 -1.87 -7.46
CA PHE A 198 7.84 -1.55 -8.33
C PHE A 198 7.74 -0.09 -8.79
N TYR A 199 8.86 0.63 -8.75
CA TYR A 199 8.94 2.06 -9.09
C TYR A 199 10.07 2.24 -10.11
N GLY A 200 9.69 2.28 -11.39
CA GLY A 200 10.60 2.35 -12.53
C GLY A 200 10.78 3.76 -13.11
N HIS A 201 11.77 3.87 -13.99
CA HIS A 201 12.16 5.05 -14.77
C HIS A 201 12.66 6.26 -13.97
N LEU A 202 12.91 6.08 -12.66
CA LEU A 202 13.33 7.13 -11.74
C LEU A 202 14.58 7.88 -12.21
N SER A 203 14.71 9.16 -11.88
CA SER A 203 15.94 9.94 -12.12
C SER A 203 16.97 9.72 -10.99
N GLU A 204 16.50 9.57 -9.76
CA GLU A 204 17.29 9.39 -8.55
C GLU A 204 16.66 8.30 -7.67
N ILE A 205 17.49 7.56 -6.93
CA ILE A 205 17.04 6.63 -5.89
C ILE A 205 17.56 7.13 -4.54
N ASN A 206 16.67 7.23 -3.55
CA ASN A 206 16.96 7.83 -2.25
C ASN A 206 17.04 6.81 -1.09
N VAL A 207 16.86 5.52 -1.38
CA VAL A 207 16.90 4.40 -0.42
C VAL A 207 17.89 3.31 -0.81
N LYS A 208 18.21 2.40 0.12
CA LYS A 208 19.19 1.30 -0.04
C LYS A 208 18.55 -0.08 0.13
N PRO A 209 19.16 -1.18 -0.35
CA PRO A 209 18.59 -2.51 -0.18
C PRO A 209 18.57 -2.89 1.30
N ASN A 210 17.53 -3.64 1.71
CA ASN A 210 17.23 -4.04 3.09
C ASN A 210 16.77 -2.93 4.03
N GLU A 211 16.71 -1.68 3.58
CA GLU A 211 16.16 -0.54 4.33
C GLU A 211 14.65 -0.73 4.57
N TRP A 212 14.17 -0.30 5.74
CA TRP A 212 12.74 -0.24 6.04
C TRP A 212 12.20 1.14 5.65
N VAL A 213 11.04 1.15 5.00
CA VAL A 213 10.37 2.37 4.55
C VAL A 213 8.93 2.40 5.06
N THR A 214 8.43 3.61 5.30
CA THR A 214 7.04 3.85 5.70
C THR A 214 6.23 4.42 4.52
N ALA A 215 4.93 4.19 4.50
CA ALA A 215 4.05 4.78 3.48
C ALA A 215 4.18 6.31 3.48
N GLY A 216 4.34 6.92 2.30
CA GLY A 216 4.59 8.35 2.17
C GLY A 216 6.04 8.79 2.39
N GLN A 217 6.98 7.87 2.65
CA GLN A 217 8.41 8.17 2.57
C GLN A 217 8.84 8.37 1.11
N VAL A 218 9.62 9.42 0.82
CA VAL A 218 10.22 9.62 -0.51
C VAL A 218 11.31 8.57 -0.73
N ILE A 219 11.15 7.73 -1.75
CA ILE A 219 12.08 6.63 -2.09
C ILE A 219 12.94 6.91 -3.33
N GLY A 220 12.56 7.91 -4.11
CA GLY A 220 13.23 8.28 -5.36
C GLY A 220 12.59 9.52 -5.97
N LYS A 221 13.06 9.88 -7.17
CA LYS A 221 12.49 10.97 -7.98
C LYS A 221 12.04 10.47 -9.34
N GLY A 222 10.92 10.99 -9.84
CA GLY A 222 10.40 10.74 -11.18
C GLY A 222 11.42 11.05 -12.27
N GLY A 223 11.31 10.40 -13.42
CA GLY A 223 12.33 10.51 -14.46
C GLY A 223 11.98 9.85 -15.79
N ASN A 224 13.03 9.64 -16.59
CA ASN A 224 12.96 9.10 -17.94
C ASN A 224 14.13 8.11 -18.21
N THR A 225 14.52 7.31 -17.22
CA THR A 225 15.70 6.42 -17.33
C THR A 225 15.35 5.04 -17.89
N GLY A 226 16.34 4.31 -18.41
CA GLY A 226 16.13 2.98 -18.99
C GLY A 226 15.42 3.01 -20.34
N ARG A 227 14.32 2.25 -20.47
CA ARG A 227 13.53 2.13 -21.70
C ARG A 227 12.23 2.93 -21.61
N SER A 228 12.37 4.24 -21.48
CA SER A 228 11.26 5.20 -21.49
C SER A 228 11.28 6.07 -22.75
N THR A 229 10.16 6.71 -23.06
CA THR A 229 9.98 7.66 -24.18
C THR A 229 9.64 9.09 -23.73
N GLY A 230 9.48 9.31 -22.42
CA GLY A 230 9.09 10.59 -21.81
C GLY A 230 9.09 10.48 -20.29
N SER A 231 9.06 11.60 -19.58
CA SER A 231 9.04 11.61 -18.11
C SER A 231 7.75 10.95 -17.60
N HIS A 232 7.86 9.89 -16.80
CA HIS A 232 6.74 9.23 -16.12
C HIS A 232 7.23 8.32 -14.99
N LEU A 233 6.33 7.97 -14.06
CA LEU A 233 6.53 6.84 -13.15
C LEU A 233 5.92 5.60 -13.80
N HIS A 234 6.73 4.55 -13.95
CA HIS A 234 6.20 3.21 -14.24
C HIS A 234 6.00 2.46 -12.93
N PHE A 235 4.75 2.24 -12.54
CA PHE A 235 4.38 1.61 -11.27
C PHE A 235 3.77 0.24 -11.48
N GLU A 236 4.28 -0.81 -10.83
CA GLU A 236 3.67 -2.14 -10.86
C GLU A 236 3.29 -2.64 -9.46
N MET A 237 2.29 -3.53 -9.41
CA MET A 237 1.97 -4.34 -8.25
C MET A 237 2.11 -5.82 -8.60
N ARG A 238 2.79 -6.58 -7.74
CA ARG A 238 3.01 -8.02 -7.90
C ARG A 238 2.64 -8.79 -6.64
N TYR A 239 2.17 -10.02 -6.80
CA TYR A 239 2.08 -11.00 -5.73
C TYR A 239 2.82 -12.27 -6.12
N LYS A 240 3.77 -12.72 -5.27
CA LYS A 240 4.71 -13.83 -5.58
C LYS A 240 5.30 -13.74 -7.00
N GLY A 241 5.58 -12.52 -7.45
CA GLY A 241 6.16 -12.21 -8.76
C GLY A 241 5.18 -12.16 -9.95
N HIS A 242 3.88 -12.41 -9.77
CA HIS A 242 2.87 -12.26 -10.81
C HIS A 242 2.24 -10.87 -10.75
N THR A 243 2.22 -10.18 -11.90
CA THR A 243 1.76 -8.79 -12.03
C THR A 243 0.25 -8.72 -12.24
N PHE A 244 -0.43 -7.82 -11.54
CA PHE A 244 -1.85 -7.50 -11.75
C PHE A 244 -2.05 -5.98 -11.89
N ASP A 245 -3.21 -5.55 -12.38
CA ASP A 245 -3.52 -4.14 -12.62
C ASP A 245 -3.52 -3.31 -11.32
N PRO A 246 -2.60 -2.35 -11.15
CA PRO A 246 -2.56 -1.47 -9.98
C PRO A 246 -3.80 -0.58 -9.84
N GLU A 247 -4.49 -0.26 -10.94
CA GLU A 247 -5.67 0.62 -10.93
C GLU A 247 -6.88 -0.03 -10.22
N ARG A 248 -6.85 -1.36 -9.97
CA ARG A 248 -7.82 -2.06 -9.11
C ARG A 248 -7.78 -1.57 -7.66
N LEU A 249 -6.63 -1.08 -7.21
CA LEU A 249 -6.39 -0.70 -5.82
C LEU A 249 -6.25 0.80 -5.65
N ILE A 250 -5.66 1.48 -6.63
CA ILE A 250 -5.31 2.90 -6.52
C ILE A 250 -5.97 3.68 -7.65
N ASP A 251 -6.67 4.77 -7.31
CA ASP A 251 -6.96 5.81 -8.29
C ASP A 251 -5.78 6.78 -8.34
N PHE A 252 -4.92 6.68 -9.35
CA PHE A 252 -3.76 7.57 -9.49
C PHE A 252 -4.15 9.03 -9.77
N THR A 253 -5.38 9.30 -10.22
CA THR A 253 -5.86 10.65 -10.53
C THR A 253 -6.30 11.39 -9.26
N THR A 254 -7.06 10.73 -8.39
CA THR A 254 -7.47 11.32 -7.10
C THR A 254 -6.44 11.09 -6.00
N GLY A 255 -5.62 10.05 -6.10
CA GLY A 255 -4.68 9.60 -5.07
C GLY A 255 -5.32 8.68 -4.01
N ASP A 256 -6.56 8.21 -4.24
CA ASP A 256 -7.30 7.44 -3.25
C ASP A 256 -7.02 5.94 -3.36
N LEU A 257 -6.92 5.27 -2.20
CA LEU A 257 -6.99 3.82 -2.11
C LEU A 257 -8.46 3.41 -2.26
N ARG A 258 -8.78 2.60 -3.28
CA ARG A 258 -10.16 2.18 -3.58
C ARG A 258 -10.76 1.27 -2.50
N ARG A 259 -9.94 0.50 -1.78
CA ARG A 259 -10.35 -0.60 -0.89
C ARG A 259 -9.32 -0.83 0.22
N GLU A 260 -9.75 -1.01 1.47
CA GLU A 260 -8.86 -1.35 2.60
C GLU A 260 -8.39 -2.82 2.57
N THR A 261 -9.30 -3.72 2.19
CA THR A 261 -9.06 -5.17 2.00
C THR A 261 -9.38 -5.54 0.55
N PHE A 262 -8.56 -6.39 -0.06
CA PHE A 262 -8.67 -6.82 -1.45
C PHE A 262 -8.71 -8.34 -1.60
N LEU A 263 -9.65 -8.83 -2.39
CA LEU A 263 -9.71 -10.22 -2.83
C LEU A 263 -8.88 -10.41 -4.11
N LEU A 264 -7.63 -10.82 -3.97
CA LEU A 264 -6.78 -11.14 -5.11
C LEU A 264 -7.16 -12.51 -5.69
N LYS A 265 -7.92 -12.51 -6.79
CA LYS A 265 -8.25 -13.72 -7.56
C LYS A 265 -7.10 -14.09 -8.50
N ARG A 266 -6.88 -15.39 -8.71
CA ARG A 266 -5.87 -15.91 -9.65
C ARG A 266 -6.10 -15.42 -11.09
N THR A 267 -7.35 -15.16 -11.47
CA THR A 267 -7.74 -14.61 -12.77
C THR A 267 -7.23 -13.18 -13.01
N TYR A 268 -6.94 -12.40 -11.96
CA TYR A 268 -6.42 -11.03 -12.07
C TYR A 268 -4.96 -10.96 -12.55
N PHE A 269 -4.22 -12.07 -12.51
CA PHE A 269 -2.88 -12.17 -13.09
C PHE A 269 -2.89 -12.40 -14.61
N SER A 270 -4.06 -12.66 -15.21
CA SER A 270 -4.18 -12.67 -16.67
C SER A 270 -4.03 -11.24 -17.20
N PRO A 271 -3.08 -10.97 -18.11
CA PRO A 271 -2.93 -9.64 -18.69
C PRO A 271 -4.06 -9.26 -19.65
N TYR A 272 -4.94 -10.21 -19.98
CA TYR A 272 -6.17 -10.01 -20.73
C TYR A 272 -7.40 -9.86 -19.84
N SER A 273 -7.24 -9.90 -18.50
CA SER A 273 -8.34 -9.72 -17.56
C SER A 273 -8.93 -8.30 -17.70
N ARG A 274 -10.09 -8.22 -18.36
CA ARG A 274 -10.83 -6.97 -18.56
C ARG A 274 -11.81 -6.67 -17.43
N PHE A 275 -11.77 -7.41 -16.31
CA PHE A 275 -12.67 -7.14 -15.19
C PHE A 275 -12.51 -5.69 -14.76
N THR A 276 -13.61 -4.95 -14.80
CA THR A 276 -13.65 -3.54 -14.46
C THR A 276 -13.38 -3.33 -12.96
N GLN A 277 -13.45 -2.08 -12.50
CA GLN A 277 -13.15 -1.70 -11.11
C GLN A 277 -14.41 -1.74 -10.23
N ASP A 278 -15.56 -2.07 -10.81
CA ASP A 278 -16.89 -1.97 -10.20
C ASP A 278 -17.29 -3.27 -9.50
N PHE A 279 -17.88 -3.14 -8.31
CA PHE A 279 -18.23 -4.28 -7.45
C PHE A 279 -19.28 -5.22 -8.07
N GLU A 280 -20.17 -4.71 -8.92
CA GLU A 280 -21.24 -5.51 -9.55
C GLU A 280 -20.70 -6.52 -10.58
N GLU A 281 -19.67 -6.14 -11.35
CA GLU A 281 -19.00 -7.06 -12.28
C GLU A 281 -18.02 -8.01 -11.56
N GLU A 282 -17.55 -7.67 -10.36
CA GLU A 282 -16.79 -8.60 -9.52
C GLU A 282 -17.65 -9.79 -9.05
N VAL A 283 -18.95 -9.58 -8.81
CA VAL A 283 -19.92 -10.66 -8.56
C VAL A 283 -20.12 -11.55 -9.79
N GLN A 284 -20.23 -10.96 -10.99
CA GLN A 284 -20.33 -11.73 -12.24
C GLN A 284 -19.07 -12.58 -12.48
N SER A 285 -17.87 -12.03 -12.17
CA SER A 285 -16.63 -12.80 -12.25
C SER A 285 -16.56 -13.93 -11.23
N ASP A 286 -17.15 -13.78 -10.04
CA ASP A 286 -17.28 -14.87 -9.05
C ASP A 286 -18.16 -16.01 -9.59
N GLU A 287 -19.22 -15.71 -10.34
CA GLU A 287 -20.07 -16.73 -10.97
C GLU A 287 -19.36 -17.45 -12.14
N GLU A 288 -18.62 -16.71 -12.97
CA GLU A 288 -17.85 -17.27 -14.08
C GLU A 288 -16.68 -18.14 -13.57
N ASP A 289 -15.93 -17.68 -12.56
CA ASP A 289 -14.86 -18.47 -11.93
C ASP A 289 -15.41 -19.74 -11.26
N LYS A 290 -16.58 -19.67 -10.60
CA LYS A 290 -17.28 -20.85 -10.06
C LYS A 290 -17.75 -21.81 -11.16
N LYS A 291 -18.16 -21.31 -12.32
CA LYS A 291 -18.54 -22.13 -13.48
C LYS A 291 -17.32 -22.84 -14.07
N ILE A 292 -16.23 -22.13 -14.32
CA ILE A 292 -14.96 -22.68 -14.81
C ILE A 292 -14.42 -23.75 -13.84
N ALA A 293 -14.48 -23.50 -12.52
CA ALA A 293 -14.06 -24.46 -11.51
C ALA A 293 -14.92 -25.75 -11.52
N LYS A 294 -16.24 -25.63 -11.68
CA LYS A 294 -17.17 -26.78 -11.82
C LYS A 294 -16.91 -27.57 -13.10
N GLU A 295 -16.71 -26.89 -14.23
CA GLU A 295 -16.41 -27.53 -15.52
C GLU A 295 -15.07 -28.27 -15.47
N ALA A 296 -14.03 -27.66 -14.90
CA ALA A 296 -12.72 -28.30 -14.70
C ALA A 296 -12.77 -29.50 -13.74
N ALA A 297 -13.65 -29.47 -12.72
CA ALA A 297 -13.87 -30.59 -11.81
C ALA A 297 -14.64 -31.75 -12.46
N ALA A 298 -15.53 -31.47 -13.42
CA ALA A 298 -16.34 -32.48 -14.12
C ALA A 298 -15.58 -33.22 -15.25
N ILE A 299 -14.33 -32.81 -15.55
CA ILE A 299 -13.47 -33.41 -16.57
C ILE A 299 -12.44 -34.40 -15.95
N LYS A 300 -12.48 -34.60 -14.62
CA LYS A 300 -11.66 -35.55 -13.86
C LYS A 300 -12.44 -36.78 -13.42
#